data_AF-A0AAU5G7U4-F1
#
_entry.id   AF-A0AAU5G7U4-F1
#
_cell.length_a   1.000
_cell.length_b   1.000
_cell.length_c   1.000
_cell.angle_alpha   90.00
_cell.angle_beta   90.00
_cell.angle_gamma   90.00
#
_symmetry.space_group_name_H-M   'P 1'
#
loop_
_entity.id
_entity.type
_entity.pdbx_description
1 polymer ?
#
loop_
_entity_poly.entity_id
_entity_poly.type
_entity_poly.pdbx_seq_one_letter_code
_entity_poly.pdbx_strand_id
1 'polypeptide(L)'
;MTTSNTNEANTGTAPAGAVDADVRAELTRLRDSIDNIDAAVVHMLAERFKCTQRVGHLKAAHQLPAADPGREAQQINRLRGLAESAKLDPAFAEKLLNFIIAEVIRHHERIADDALNGTAGMTGTAGTTGTAPDAGE
;
A
#
# COMPACT_ATOMS: atom_id res chain seq x y z
N MET A 1 -21.99 -57.01 51.24
CA MET A 1 -22.69 -55.72 51.40
C MET A 1 -21.70 -54.61 51.05
N THR A 2 -21.95 -53.99 49.90
CA THR A 2 -21.51 -52.68 49.39
C THR A 2 -21.66 -51.60 50.48
N THR A 3 -20.92 -50.49 50.63
CA THR A 3 -20.17 -49.52 49.80
C THR A 3 -19.06 -48.94 50.72
N SER A 4 -17.99 -48.28 50.28
CA SER A 4 -17.99 -46.94 49.69
C SER A 4 -16.58 -46.61 49.18
N ASN A 5 -16.53 -46.30 47.88
CA ASN A 5 -15.37 -45.80 47.17
C ASN A 5 -15.34 -44.27 47.34
N THR A 6 -14.26 -43.72 47.88
CA THR A 6 -14.07 -42.27 48.03
C THR A 6 -13.64 -41.71 46.68
N ASN A 7 -14.59 -41.08 45.97
CA ASN A 7 -14.33 -40.40 44.71
C ASN A 7 -13.52 -39.13 44.97
N GLU A 8 -12.31 -39.09 44.41
CA GLU A 8 -11.43 -37.92 44.37
C GLU A 8 -12.15 -36.73 43.74
N ALA A 9 -11.93 -35.56 44.33
CA ALA A 9 -12.44 -34.30 43.85
C ALA A 9 -11.89 -34.02 42.43
N ASN A 10 -12.71 -34.35 41.43
CA ASN A 10 -12.58 -33.80 40.07
C ASN A 10 -12.83 -32.29 40.16
N THR A 11 -11.76 -31.52 40.35
CA THR A 11 -11.76 -30.07 40.14
C THR A 11 -11.94 -29.83 38.66
N GLY A 12 -13.23 -29.75 38.26
CA GLY A 12 -13.65 -29.43 36.93
C GLY A 12 -12.88 -28.23 36.41
N THR A 13 -12.08 -28.47 35.38
CA THR A 13 -11.64 -27.44 34.44
C THR A 13 -12.90 -26.74 33.96
N ALA A 14 -13.11 -25.50 34.41
CA ALA A 14 -14.21 -24.66 33.95
C ALA A 14 -14.15 -24.59 32.42
N PRO A 15 -15.27 -24.80 31.70
CA PRO A 15 -15.27 -24.68 30.26
C PRO A 15 -14.94 -23.23 29.90
N ALA A 16 -14.12 -23.03 28.86
CA ALA A 16 -13.76 -21.72 28.32
C ALA A 16 -14.98 -20.77 28.35
N GLY A 17 -14.90 -19.78 29.24
CA GLY A 17 -16.04 -19.03 29.73
C GLY A 17 -16.80 -18.34 28.61
N ALA A 18 -18.13 -18.44 28.67
CA ALA A 18 -19.02 -17.63 27.86
C ALA A 18 -18.69 -16.15 28.10
N VAL A 19 -18.01 -15.53 27.13
CA VAL A 19 -17.78 -14.08 27.13
C VAL A 19 -19.13 -13.40 27.28
N ASP A 20 -19.24 -12.52 28.28
CA ASP A 20 -20.44 -11.75 28.59
C ASP A 20 -21.04 -11.14 27.30
N ALA A 21 -22.36 -11.22 27.17
CA ALA A 21 -23.08 -10.72 26.01
C ALA A 21 -22.80 -9.23 25.79
N ASP A 22 -22.65 -8.45 26.87
CA ASP A 22 -22.35 -7.02 26.81
C ASP A 22 -20.94 -6.76 26.28
N VAL A 23 -19.95 -7.55 26.72
CA VAL A 23 -18.57 -7.48 26.22
C VAL A 23 -18.52 -7.83 24.73
N ARG A 24 -19.30 -8.83 24.29
CA ARG A 24 -19.38 -9.19 22.87
C ARG A 24 -20.01 -8.08 22.03
N ALA A 25 -21.07 -7.44 22.52
CA ALA A 25 -21.73 -6.35 21.82
C ALA A 25 -20.79 -5.15 21.65
N GLU A 26 -20.06 -4.77 22.70
CA GLU A 26 -19.10 -3.67 22.62
C GLU A 26 -17.92 -3.99 21.70
N LEU A 27 -17.43 -5.24 21.72
CA LEU A 27 -16.38 -5.68 20.82
C LEU A 27 -16.81 -5.59 19.34
N THR A 28 -18.05 -5.96 19.03
CA THR A 28 -18.61 -5.79 17.67
C THR A 28 -18.64 -4.32 17.28
N ARG A 29 -19.18 -3.44 18.14
CA ARG A 29 -19.26 -1.99 17.86
C ARG A 29 -17.89 -1.35 17.61
N LEU A 30 -16.87 -1.76 18.38
CA LEU A 30 -15.51 -1.28 18.19
C LEU A 30 -14.90 -1.79 16.87
N ARG A 31 -15.17 -3.04 16.49
CA ARG A 31 -14.72 -3.61 15.21
C ARG A 31 -15.38 -2.92 14.02
N ASP A 32 -16.68 -2.64 14.09
CA ASP A 32 -17.37 -1.88 13.04
C ASP A 32 -16.75 -0.48 12.88
N SER A 33 -16.30 0.13 13.97
CA SER A 33 -15.59 1.41 13.92
C SER A 33 -14.21 1.29 13.28
N ILE A 34 -13.47 0.21 13.57
CA ILE A 34 -12.17 -0.09 12.96
C ILE A 34 -12.33 -0.32 11.45
N ASP A 35 -13.30 -1.12 11.03
CA ASP A 35 -13.54 -1.43 9.62
C ASP A 35 -13.84 -0.16 8.80
N ASN A 36 -14.59 0.78 9.39
CA ASN A 36 -14.85 2.09 8.78
C ASN A 36 -13.58 2.95 8.65
N ILE A 37 -12.72 2.94 9.67
CA ILE A 37 -11.43 3.64 9.62
C ILE A 37 -10.54 3.03 8.54
N ASP A 38 -10.48 1.71 8.47
CA ASP A 38 -9.67 0.99 7.49
C ASP A 38 -10.13 1.29 6.06
N ALA A 39 -11.43 1.35 5.82
CA ALA A 39 -11.98 1.78 4.53
C ALA A 39 -11.53 3.21 4.17
N ALA A 40 -11.56 4.15 5.13
CA ALA A 40 -11.09 5.51 4.91
C ALA A 40 -9.57 5.56 4.61
N VAL A 41 -8.77 4.77 5.32
CA VAL A 41 -7.32 4.66 5.09
C VAL A 41 -7.04 4.17 3.67
N VAL A 42 -7.74 3.12 3.22
CA VAL A 42 -7.59 2.58 1.85
C VAL A 42 -7.95 3.62 0.79
N HIS A 43 -9.07 4.32 0.96
CA HIS A 43 -9.47 5.38 0.03
C HIS A 43 -8.44 6.53 -0.02
N MET A 44 -7.93 6.96 1.13
CA MET A 44 -6.91 8.01 1.17
C MET A 44 -5.59 7.57 0.54
N LEU A 45 -5.19 6.32 0.73
CA LEU A 45 -4.02 5.76 0.06
C LEU A 45 -4.22 5.72 -1.45
N ALA A 46 -5.40 5.32 -1.95
CA ALA A 46 -5.70 5.30 -3.37
C ALA A 46 -5.56 6.70 -4.00
N GLU A 47 -6.08 7.74 -3.36
CA GLU A 47 -5.91 9.13 -3.82
C GLU A 47 -4.43 9.58 -3.78
N ARG A 48 -3.70 9.22 -2.72
CA ARG A 48 -2.26 9.47 -2.64
C ARG A 48 -1.51 8.80 -3.79
N PHE A 49 -1.83 7.55 -4.12
CA PHE A 49 -1.20 6.81 -5.20
C PHE A 49 -1.49 7.44 -6.57
N LYS A 50 -2.73 7.88 -6.85
CA LYS A 50 -3.06 8.64 -8.06
C LYS A 50 -2.18 9.88 -8.22
N CYS A 51 -1.98 10.63 -7.13
CA CYS A 51 -1.11 11.80 -7.15
C CYS A 51 0.35 11.41 -7.45
N THR A 52 0.85 10.34 -6.84
CA THR A 52 2.21 9.87 -7.09
C THR A 52 2.40 9.33 -8.51
N GLN A 53 1.41 8.69 -9.12
CA GLN A 53 1.49 8.27 -10.52
C GLN A 53 1.66 9.46 -11.45
N ARG A 54 0.89 10.54 -11.22
CA ARG A 54 1.03 11.80 -11.97
C ARG A 54 2.41 12.42 -11.79
N VAL A 55 2.95 12.40 -10.57
CA VAL A 55 4.34 12.81 -10.30
C VAL A 55 5.33 11.93 -11.07
N GLY A 56 5.11 10.62 -11.12
CA GLY A 56 5.95 9.67 -11.86
C GLY A 56 5.97 9.96 -13.36
N HIS A 57 4.80 10.16 -13.97
CA HIS A 57 4.70 10.56 -15.38
C HIS A 57 5.40 11.89 -15.66
N LEU A 58 5.21 12.88 -14.77
CA LEU A 58 5.90 14.17 -14.88
C LEU A 58 7.42 14.01 -14.80
N LYS A 59 7.91 13.23 -13.83
CA LYS A 59 9.33 12.94 -13.68
C LYS A 59 9.90 12.24 -14.91
N ALA A 60 9.21 11.22 -15.43
CA ALA A 60 9.62 10.49 -16.62
C ALA A 60 9.69 11.40 -17.86
N ALA A 61 8.67 12.23 -18.08
CA ALA A 61 8.64 13.18 -19.20
C ALA A 61 9.82 14.17 -19.19
N HIS A 62 10.31 14.53 -18.00
CA HIS A 62 11.43 15.46 -17.81
C HIS A 62 12.76 14.79 -17.46
N GLN A 63 12.87 13.46 -17.58
CA GLN A 63 14.07 12.68 -17.21
C GLN A 63 14.58 12.95 -15.78
N LEU A 64 13.65 13.20 -14.85
CA LEU A 64 13.98 13.39 -13.43
C LEU A 64 14.07 12.04 -12.71
N PRO A 65 14.94 11.91 -11.70
CA PRO A 65 15.10 10.67 -10.95
C PRO A 65 13.82 10.31 -10.15
N ALA A 66 13.54 9.01 -10.07
CA ALA A 66 12.42 8.46 -9.30
C ALA A 66 12.55 8.77 -7.80
N ALA A 67 13.74 8.56 -7.24
CA ALA A 67 14.08 8.89 -5.85
C ALA A 67 14.43 10.37 -5.68
N ASP A 68 14.06 10.94 -4.53
CA ASP A 68 14.44 12.30 -4.13
C ASP A 68 14.72 12.31 -2.61
N PRO A 69 15.98 12.03 -2.22
CA PRO A 69 16.34 11.88 -0.81
C PRO A 69 16.04 13.12 0.05
N GLY A 70 16.17 14.31 -0.54
CA GLY A 70 15.85 15.57 0.14
C GLY A 70 14.35 15.69 0.44
N ARG A 71 13.51 15.33 -0.54
CA ARG A 71 12.06 15.31 -0.34
C ARG A 71 11.62 14.22 0.63
N GLU A 72 12.22 13.05 0.58
CA GLU A 72 11.93 11.92 1.48
C GLU A 72 12.22 12.28 2.94
N ALA A 73 13.39 12.86 3.22
CA ALA A 73 13.75 13.32 4.57
C ALA A 73 12.76 14.35 5.12
N GLN A 74 12.29 15.30 4.29
CA GLN A 74 11.26 16.26 4.69
C GLN A 74 9.91 15.59 4.99
N GLN A 75 9.52 14.57 4.22
CA GLN A 75 8.28 13.84 4.47
C GLN A 75 8.34 13.09 5.80
N ILE A 76 9.47 12.43 6.09
CA ILE A 76 9.70 11.74 7.37
C ILE A 76 9.60 12.72 8.53
N ASN A 77 10.34 13.84 8.49
CA ASN A 77 10.32 14.84 9.56
C ASN A 77 8.92 15.39 9.82
N ARG A 78 8.18 15.74 8.77
CA ARG A 78 6.80 16.23 8.89
C ARG A 78 5.88 15.15 9.47
N LEU A 79 6.02 13.90 9.04
CA LEU A 79 5.17 12.81 9.52
C LEU A 79 5.42 12.51 10.99
N ARG A 80 6.66 12.54 11.45
CA ARG A 80 7.00 12.36 12.87
C ARG A 80 6.28 13.38 13.75
N GLY A 81 6.29 14.67 13.37
CA GLY A 81 5.55 15.70 14.10
C GLY A 81 4.02 15.51 14.09
N LEU A 82 3.46 15.00 12.98
CA LEU A 82 2.04 14.63 12.92
C LEU A 82 1.71 13.43 13.82
N ALA A 83 2.57 12.42 13.85
CA ALA A 83 2.40 11.24 14.69
C ALA A 83 2.42 11.61 16.18
N GLU A 84 3.38 12.43 16.60
CA GLU A 84 3.46 12.95 17.97
C GLU A 84 2.18 13.70 18.35
N SER A 85 1.69 14.59 17.48
CA SER A 85 0.46 15.35 17.70
C SER A 85 -0.79 14.46 17.79
N ALA A 86 -0.80 13.34 17.07
CA ALA A 86 -1.87 12.37 17.05
C ALA A 86 -1.76 11.28 18.14
N LYS A 87 -0.72 11.34 19.00
CA LYS A 87 -0.39 10.29 19.98
C LYS A 87 -0.15 8.91 19.34
N LEU A 88 0.35 8.89 18.11
CA LEU A 88 0.83 7.71 17.42
C LEU A 88 2.34 7.59 17.58
N ASP A 89 2.86 6.37 17.73
CA ASP A 89 4.30 6.12 17.79
C ASP A 89 5.00 6.66 16.51
N PRO A 90 5.93 7.64 16.62
CA PRO A 90 6.64 8.17 15.47
C PRO A 90 7.45 7.13 14.72
N ALA A 91 7.98 6.11 15.42
CA ALA A 91 8.74 5.03 14.79
C ALA A 91 7.85 4.14 13.92
N PHE A 92 6.62 3.86 14.38
CA PHE A 92 5.62 3.16 13.58
C PHE A 92 5.20 3.99 12.35
N ALA A 93 4.92 5.28 12.53
CA ALA A 93 4.54 6.17 11.43
C ALA A 93 5.63 6.26 10.35
N GLU A 94 6.89 6.34 10.77
CA GLU A 94 8.04 6.34 9.87
C GLU A 94 8.15 5.01 9.08
N LYS A 95 8.00 3.85 9.75
CA LYS A 95 8.00 2.54 9.07
C LYS A 95 6.90 2.45 8.01
N LEU A 96 5.69 2.90 8.34
CA LEU A 96 4.57 2.92 7.40
C LEU A 96 4.88 3.82 6.19
N LEU A 97 5.44 5.00 6.40
CA LEU A 97 5.80 5.91 5.32
C LEU A 97 6.89 5.34 4.43
N ASN A 98 7.94 4.75 5.03
CA ASN A 98 9.02 4.12 4.28
C ASN A 98 8.49 3.00 3.38
N PHE A 99 7.56 2.19 3.88
CA PHE A 99 6.87 1.17 3.08
C PHE A 99 6.13 1.80 1.88
N ILE A 100 5.37 2.87 2.11
CA ILE A 100 4.63 3.56 1.04
C ILE A 100 5.59 4.21 0.02
N ILE A 101 6.68 4.83 0.47
CA ILE A 101 7.68 5.46 -0.41
C ILE A 101 8.33 4.40 -1.31
N ALA A 102 8.70 3.25 -0.76
CA ALA A 102 9.28 2.16 -1.53
C ALA A 102 8.33 1.65 -2.63
N GLU A 103 7.02 1.55 -2.36
CA GLU A 103 6.01 1.26 -3.39
C GLU A 103 6.00 2.33 -4.50
N VAL A 104 6.05 3.61 -4.12
CA VAL A 104 5.96 4.73 -5.06
C VAL A 104 7.17 4.77 -5.99
N ILE A 105 8.38 4.56 -5.45
CA ILE A 105 9.61 4.54 -6.24
C ILE A 105 9.54 3.42 -7.29
N ARG A 106 9.14 2.20 -6.90
CA ARG A 106 8.95 1.09 -7.85
C ARG A 106 7.96 1.42 -8.96
N HIS A 107 6.87 2.13 -8.63
CA HIS A 107 5.93 2.59 -9.65
C HIS A 107 6.51 3.63 -10.59
N HIS A 108 7.36 4.55 -10.10
CA HIS A 108 8.01 5.55 -10.93
C HIS A 108 9.02 4.93 -11.89
N GLU A 109 9.81 3.97 -11.41
CA GLU A 109 10.75 3.21 -12.24
C GLU A 109 10.01 2.52 -13.39
N ARG A 110 8.91 1.80 -13.10
CA ARG A 110 8.08 1.18 -14.13
C ARG A 110 7.51 2.18 -15.14
N ILE A 111 7.03 3.34 -14.68
CA ILE A 111 6.51 4.39 -15.57
C ILE A 111 7.62 4.94 -16.47
N ALA A 112 8.83 5.11 -15.96
CA ALA A 112 9.97 5.56 -16.74
C ALA A 112 10.36 4.52 -17.81
N ASP A 113 10.42 3.24 -17.44
CA ASP A 113 10.70 2.13 -18.37
C ASP A 113 9.64 2.04 -19.48
N ASP A 114 8.36 2.13 -19.11
CA ASP A 114 7.23 2.12 -20.07
C ASP A 114 7.32 3.32 -21.04
N ALA A 115 7.71 4.50 -20.55
CA ALA A 115 7.89 5.69 -21.38
C ALA A 115 9.05 5.52 -22.37
N LEU A 116 10.18 4.93 -21.94
CA LEU A 116 11.32 4.62 -22.82
C LEU A 116 10.93 3.60 -23.90
N ASN A 117 10.24 2.52 -23.53
CA ASN A 117 9.83 1.47 -24.46
C ASN A 117 8.74 1.93 -25.44
N GLY A 118 7.83 2.79 -24.99
CA GLY A 118 6.79 3.39 -25.85
C GLY A 118 7.34 4.32 -26.94
N THR A 119 8.48 4.98 -26.69
CA THR A 119 9.15 5.80 -27.72
C THR A 119 9.87 4.98 -28.78
N ALA A 120 10.39 3.79 -28.44
CA ALA A 120 11.08 2.90 -29.38
C ALA A 120 10.13 2.23 -30.40
N GLY A 121 8.84 2.09 -30.07
CA GLY A 121 7.83 1.48 -30.96
C GLY A 121 7.33 2.40 -32.09
N MET A 122 7.53 3.73 -32.00
CA MET A 122 7.01 4.70 -32.97
C MET A 122 8.00 5.02 -34.11
N THR A 123 9.29 4.66 -33.98
CA THR A 123 10.34 5.02 -34.96
C THR A 123 10.59 3.98 -36.07
N GLY A 124 9.74 2.94 -36.17
CA GLY A 124 9.96 1.77 -37.03
C GLY A 124 9.18 1.66 -38.35
N THR A 125 8.56 2.72 -38.90
CA THR A 125 7.84 2.64 -40.20
C THR A 125 8.05 3.86 -41.10
N ALA A 126 9.28 4.03 -41.61
CA ALA A 126 9.56 4.87 -42.77
C ALA A 126 10.46 4.09 -43.74
N GLY A 127 9.85 3.18 -44.50
CA GLY A 127 10.57 2.38 -45.50
C GLY A 127 9.64 1.93 -46.62
N THR A 128 9.89 2.47 -47.82
CA THR A 128 9.50 1.97 -49.15
C THR A 128 8.24 2.59 -49.79
N THR A 129 8.39 3.80 -50.34
CA THR A 129 7.77 4.17 -51.63
C THR A 129 8.86 4.04 -52.69
N GLY A 130 8.88 2.97 -53.49
CA GLY A 130 8.02 2.86 -54.66
C GLY A 130 8.82 3.28 -55.89
N THR A 131 9.76 2.43 -56.31
CA THR A 131 10.52 2.63 -57.57
C THR A 131 9.59 2.39 -58.75
N ALA A 132 9.40 3.42 -59.58
CA ALA A 132 8.57 3.37 -60.78
C ALA A 132 9.12 2.37 -61.82
N PRO A 133 8.27 1.75 -62.67
CA PRO A 133 8.75 1.02 -63.83
C PRO A 133 9.07 2.04 -64.94
N ASP A 134 10.33 2.05 -65.37
CA ASP A 134 10.81 2.76 -66.54
C ASP A 134 10.32 2.06 -67.82
N ALA A 135 9.87 2.85 -68.79
CA ALA A 135 9.37 2.42 -70.08
C ALA A 135 10.44 2.70 -71.14
N GLY A 136 10.84 1.68 -71.90
CA GLY A 136 11.78 1.87 -73.01
C GLY A 136 11.88 0.65 -73.93
N GLU A 137 11.43 0.88 -75.17
CA GLU A 137 11.67 0.21 -76.48
C GLU A 137 11.82 -1.32 -76.60
#